data_AF-A0AAF5D0N2-F1
#
_entry.id   AF-A0AAF5D0N2-F1
#
_cell.length_a   1.000
_cell.length_b   1.000
_cell.length_c   1.000
_cell.angle_alpha   90.00
_cell.angle_beta   90.00
_cell.angle_gamma   90.00
#
_symmetry.space_group_name_H-M   'P 1'
#
loop_
_entity.id
_entity.type
_entity.pdbx_description
1 polymer ?
#
loop_
_entity_poly.entity_id
_entity_poly.type
_entity_poly.pdbx_seq_one_letter_code
_entity_poly.pdbx_strand_id
1 'polypeptide(L)'
;TFKMDEGLVQFSDLNLEPNLVDRLKEIGKHHVIGPQQKIIETIINKNDNVILRSGKQTGKSTGYLIPMINEGIKRMNRNDNRRCIGLIITWSSLSVKDIFELANEMCFAFPISLVSGQSRTLKTNIEKKYFIMITKARLLLRHIFDFEEFFDGLKYIVVEEASCFVSIDKNSILVDILKKIRNKSGSDIITILSCIDFKGTQYKLKEQFLEEKTKSISVIGFDSDSCADNKSIYESNNDSVDEFKRESVDEPVNESNIDNNFTVKKHRSYFKKISSMCLIFIYTDVINVNYVFQKYMNPILKRKNKNIIIYVGSEESLDDIRKILDFSKIPFQISNSEMGDENKFDHPFGNVLVCLDGVEDKLTNDLKQKIVVHYHLPSTIEIYNKRIEDQKTSGEYLISIILDNEESLLFTIYLFNLTLAVPKDVVVKFAISDYKKTEVLGYLKFQHVYNSGPNITSYFSPEKNALKNLKNQIQNALQSDEQMYYLSLDNDKFITSLPLCILAESNLAHRLDVVIGEDENEIKSITLHPYESYIGHLNGTCPESKGLAKEFKKDPEFHVKIFRPIPIPNPDYRTFVKRLEKEKQQRAAGGDGDNRSFLQKYWLYIALFVLIFVISSAANPDGQA
;
A
#
# COMPACT_ATOMS: atom_id res chain seq x y z
N THR A 1 -14.42 12.01 -31.41
CA THR A 1 -15.28 12.90 -30.59
C THR A 1 -15.44 12.22 -29.24
N PHE A 2 -14.60 12.58 -28.28
CA PHE A 2 -14.67 12.04 -26.92
C PHE A 2 -16.03 12.42 -26.34
N LYS A 3 -16.85 11.43 -26.00
CA LYS A 3 -18.07 11.62 -25.23
C LYS A 3 -17.64 12.20 -23.89
N MET A 4 -18.10 13.42 -23.59
CA MET A 4 -17.87 14.06 -22.30
C MET A 4 -18.51 13.22 -21.20
N ASP A 5 -17.77 13.01 -20.12
CA ASP A 5 -18.15 12.26 -18.92
C ASP A 5 -19.50 12.74 -18.35
N GLU A 6 -20.57 12.01 -18.67
CA GLU A 6 -21.88 12.16 -18.05
C GLU A 6 -21.83 11.58 -16.63
N GLY A 7 -21.49 12.40 -15.63
CA GLY A 7 -21.60 12.01 -14.22
C GLY A 7 -20.85 12.87 -13.21
N LEU A 8 -19.89 13.69 -13.65
CA LEU A 8 -19.11 14.55 -12.75
C LEU A 8 -19.84 15.85 -12.44
N VAL A 9 -20.11 16.10 -11.16
CA VAL A 9 -20.74 17.34 -10.67
C VAL A 9 -19.82 18.52 -10.99
N GLN A 10 -20.37 19.55 -11.63
CA GLN A 10 -19.60 20.74 -11.97
C GLN A 10 -19.73 21.81 -10.88
N PHE A 11 -18.73 22.70 -10.79
CA PHE A 11 -18.79 23.82 -9.86
C PHE A 11 -19.94 24.80 -10.13
N SER A 12 -20.44 24.86 -11.38
CA SER A 12 -21.63 25.63 -11.76
C SER A 12 -22.88 25.20 -11.00
N ASP A 13 -22.94 23.95 -10.55
CA ASP A 13 -24.12 23.35 -9.94
C ASP A 13 -24.20 23.63 -8.43
N LEU A 14 -23.18 24.30 -7.86
CA LEU A 14 -23.00 24.48 -6.42
C LEU A 14 -23.32 25.90 -5.92
N ASN A 15 -24.18 26.66 -6.62
CA ASN A 15 -24.60 28.03 -6.24
C ASN A 15 -23.42 29.00 -5.97
N LEU A 16 -22.37 28.88 -6.78
CA LEU A 16 -21.19 29.74 -6.75
C LEU A 16 -21.38 30.95 -7.68
N GLU A 17 -20.74 32.06 -7.34
CA GLU A 17 -20.73 33.24 -8.22
C GLU A 17 -20.04 32.89 -9.55
N PRO A 18 -20.58 33.31 -10.72
CA PRO A 18 -20.06 32.91 -12.04
C PRO A 18 -18.57 33.20 -12.22
N ASN A 19 -18.13 34.37 -11.76
CA ASN A 19 -16.72 34.78 -11.85
C ASN A 19 -15.78 33.81 -11.12
N LEU A 20 -16.23 33.16 -10.05
CA LEU A 20 -15.44 32.14 -9.35
C LEU A 20 -15.36 30.85 -10.15
N VAL A 21 -16.47 30.43 -10.76
CA VAL A 21 -16.51 29.23 -11.61
C VAL A 21 -15.56 29.39 -12.81
N ASP A 22 -15.56 30.57 -13.42
CA ASP A 22 -14.64 30.87 -14.53
C ASP A 22 -13.18 30.83 -14.06
N ARG A 23 -12.88 31.43 -12.91
CA ARG A 23 -11.53 31.38 -12.33
C ARG A 23 -11.08 29.95 -12.01
N LEU A 24 -11.97 29.10 -11.48
CA LEU A 24 -11.67 27.69 -11.21
C LEU A 24 -11.33 26.94 -12.51
N LYS A 25 -12.06 27.21 -13.60
CA LYS A 25 -11.76 26.63 -14.92
C LYS A 25 -10.40 27.09 -15.47
N GLU A 26 -10.06 28.38 -15.32
CA GLU A 26 -8.76 28.92 -15.76
C GLU A 26 -7.56 28.24 -15.08
N ILE A 27 -7.68 27.89 -13.79
CA ILE A 27 -6.62 27.22 -13.03
C ILE A 27 -6.69 25.68 -13.13
N GLY A 28 -7.43 25.16 -14.11
CA GLY A 28 -7.53 23.72 -14.39
C GLY A 28 -8.38 22.92 -13.41
N LYS A 29 -9.28 23.57 -12.64
CA LYS A 29 -10.24 22.91 -11.74
C LYS A 29 -11.62 22.84 -12.39
N HIS A 30 -11.79 21.88 -13.31
CA HIS A 30 -13.02 21.74 -14.10
C HIS A 30 -14.16 21.04 -13.36
N HIS A 31 -13.84 20.05 -12.52
CA HIS A 31 -14.81 19.21 -11.84
C HIS A 31 -14.58 19.20 -10.33
N VAL A 32 -15.64 18.89 -9.59
CA VAL A 32 -15.62 18.77 -8.13
C VAL A 32 -15.05 17.40 -7.77
N ILE A 33 -14.03 17.36 -6.90
CA ILE A 33 -13.34 16.14 -6.49
C ILE A 33 -13.45 15.85 -4.98
N GLY A 34 -13.36 14.59 -4.60
CA GLY A 34 -13.26 14.14 -3.21
C GLY A 34 -14.36 14.71 -2.29
N PRO A 35 -14.03 15.37 -1.17
CA PRO A 35 -15.01 15.91 -0.24
C PRO A 35 -15.57 17.26 -0.70
N GLN A 36 -15.09 17.87 -1.78
CA GLN A 36 -15.41 19.26 -2.14
C GLN A 36 -16.91 19.50 -2.25
N GLN A 37 -17.65 18.64 -2.95
CA GLN A 37 -19.10 18.80 -3.10
C GLN A 37 -19.79 18.85 -1.74
N LYS A 38 -19.55 17.84 -0.90
CA LYS A 38 -20.16 17.73 0.43
C LYS A 38 -19.77 18.91 1.32
N ILE A 39 -18.52 19.36 1.27
CA ILE A 39 -18.04 20.52 2.03
C ILE A 39 -18.78 21.78 1.57
N ILE A 40 -18.79 22.04 0.26
CA ILE A 40 -19.39 23.24 -0.34
C ILE A 40 -20.89 23.28 -0.06
N GLU A 41 -21.61 22.19 -0.29
CA GLU A 41 -23.05 22.11 -0.01
C GLU A 41 -23.37 22.28 1.48
N THR A 42 -22.58 21.68 2.36
CA THR A 42 -22.80 21.77 3.82
C THR A 42 -22.57 23.20 4.31
N ILE A 43 -21.51 23.85 3.84
CA ILE A 43 -21.15 25.19 4.28
C ILE A 43 -22.05 26.25 3.64
N ILE A 44 -22.27 26.19 2.33
CA ILE A 44 -23.02 27.23 1.60
C ILE A 44 -24.52 27.11 1.85
N ASN A 45 -25.08 25.89 1.86
CA ASN A 45 -26.53 25.71 1.90
C ASN A 45 -27.07 25.49 3.32
N LYS A 46 -26.30 24.83 4.21
CA LYS A 46 -26.79 24.46 5.55
C LYS A 46 -26.24 25.35 6.67
N ASN A 47 -25.14 26.07 6.42
CA ASN A 47 -24.40 26.82 7.43
C ASN A 47 -24.03 25.95 8.67
N ASP A 48 -23.78 24.66 8.45
CA ASP A 48 -23.38 23.75 9.54
C ASP A 48 -21.86 23.81 9.77
N ASN A 49 -21.44 23.64 11.03
CA ASN A 49 -20.04 23.35 11.33
C ASN A 49 -19.63 22.01 10.72
N VAL A 50 -18.35 21.86 10.37
CA VAL A 50 -17.86 20.67 9.67
C VAL A 50 -16.71 20.04 10.44
N ILE A 51 -16.77 18.71 10.58
CA ILE A 51 -15.60 17.92 10.94
C ILE A 51 -15.19 17.05 9.74
N LEU A 52 -14.01 17.32 9.20
CA LEU A 52 -13.56 16.85 7.90
C LEU A 52 -12.35 15.92 8.04
N ARG A 53 -12.56 14.63 7.76
CA ARG A 53 -11.51 13.61 7.68
C ARG A 53 -11.24 13.30 6.21
N SER A 54 -10.08 13.69 5.69
CA SER A 54 -9.75 13.48 4.29
C SER A 54 -8.24 13.43 4.05
N GLY A 55 -7.81 12.54 3.15
CA GLY A 55 -6.41 12.37 2.77
C GLY A 55 -5.78 13.59 2.07
N LYS A 56 -4.48 13.51 1.78
CA LYS A 56 -3.80 14.49 0.93
C LYS A 56 -4.34 14.43 -0.50
N GLN A 57 -4.24 15.55 -1.23
CA GLN A 57 -4.63 15.67 -2.65
C GLN A 57 -6.11 15.45 -2.98
N THR A 58 -6.97 15.15 -2.02
CA THR A 58 -8.41 14.96 -2.27
C THR A 58 -9.17 16.25 -2.59
N GLY A 59 -8.50 17.39 -2.74
CA GLY A 59 -9.18 18.69 -2.92
C GLY A 59 -9.79 19.28 -1.65
N LYS A 60 -9.46 18.73 -0.47
CA LYS A 60 -9.90 19.19 0.86
C LYS A 60 -9.77 20.70 1.05
N SER A 61 -8.58 21.24 0.75
CA SER A 61 -8.28 22.66 0.94
C SER A 61 -9.07 23.57 0.00
N THR A 62 -9.17 23.17 -1.26
CA THR A 62 -10.04 23.85 -2.23
C THR A 62 -11.50 23.84 -1.78
N GLY A 63 -11.95 22.74 -1.15
CA GLY A 63 -13.32 22.57 -0.68
C GLY A 63 -13.77 23.61 0.35
N TYR A 64 -12.91 24.01 1.29
CA TYR A 64 -13.25 25.10 2.23
C TYR A 64 -12.82 26.49 1.72
N LEU A 65 -11.84 26.60 0.82
CA LEU A 65 -11.44 27.87 0.21
C LEU A 65 -12.50 28.40 -0.76
N ILE A 66 -13.17 27.54 -1.52
CA ILE A 66 -14.22 27.95 -2.47
C ILE A 66 -15.34 28.72 -1.78
N PRO A 67 -15.97 28.23 -0.69
CA PRO A 67 -16.98 29.00 0.05
C PRO A 67 -16.47 30.34 0.60
N MET A 68 -15.21 30.40 1.05
CA MET A 68 -14.59 31.64 1.53
C MET A 68 -14.45 32.67 0.41
N ILE A 69 -13.91 32.26 -0.74
CA ILE A 69 -13.71 33.17 -1.88
C ILE A 69 -15.06 33.61 -2.44
N ASN A 70 -16.01 32.69 -2.54
CA ASN A 70 -17.38 32.96 -2.96
C ASN A 70 -18.05 34.02 -2.07
N GLU A 71 -17.86 33.92 -0.75
CA GLU A 71 -18.34 34.92 0.19
C GLU A 71 -17.69 36.30 -0.04
N GLY A 72 -16.38 36.35 -0.32
CA GLY A 72 -15.70 37.61 -0.64
C GLY A 72 -16.27 38.30 -1.89
N ILE A 73 -16.60 37.53 -2.92
CA ILE A 73 -17.23 38.03 -4.14
C ILE A 73 -18.67 38.51 -3.85
N LYS A 74 -19.45 37.75 -3.07
CA LYS A 74 -20.79 38.17 -2.65
C LYS A 74 -20.77 39.49 -1.86
N ARG A 75 -19.80 39.65 -0.95
CA ARG A 75 -19.61 40.90 -0.20
C ARG A 75 -19.24 42.05 -1.11
N MET A 76 -18.37 41.83 -2.10
CA MET A 76 -18.06 42.82 -3.15
C MET A 76 -19.33 43.28 -3.86
N ASN A 77 -20.12 42.34 -4.38
CA ASN A 77 -21.34 42.63 -5.14
C ASN A 77 -22.40 43.38 -4.30
N ARG A 78 -22.41 43.17 -2.98
CA ARG A 78 -23.35 43.80 -2.03
C ARG A 78 -22.81 45.08 -1.38
N ASN A 79 -21.59 45.52 -1.69
CA ASN A 79 -20.90 46.61 -1.01
C ASN A 79 -20.81 46.45 0.52
N ASP A 80 -20.67 45.21 0.98
CA ASP A 80 -20.49 44.90 2.40
C ASP A 80 -19.11 45.41 2.90
N ASN A 81 -19.08 46.00 4.09
CA ASN A 81 -17.85 46.56 4.68
C ASN A 81 -17.09 45.57 5.56
N ARG A 82 -17.64 44.38 5.83
CA ARG A 82 -17.00 43.32 6.61
C ARG A 82 -15.79 42.74 5.87
N ARG A 83 -14.59 43.16 6.28
CA ARG A 83 -13.32 42.89 5.55
C ARG A 83 -12.79 41.46 5.71
N CYS A 84 -12.75 40.92 6.93
CA CYS A 84 -12.23 39.57 7.17
C CYS A 84 -13.26 38.53 6.74
N ILE A 85 -12.92 37.65 5.80
CA ILE A 85 -13.85 36.62 5.31
C ILE A 85 -13.65 35.32 6.07
N GLY A 86 -12.40 34.88 6.16
CA GLY A 86 -12.04 33.58 6.70
C GLY A 86 -10.68 33.57 7.37
N LEU A 87 -10.53 32.67 8.34
CA LEU A 87 -9.31 32.44 9.09
C LEU A 87 -8.97 30.95 9.03
N ILE A 88 -7.77 30.63 8.56
CA ILE A 88 -7.21 29.28 8.51
C ILE A 88 -6.06 29.23 9.51
N ILE A 89 -6.25 28.41 10.55
CA ILE A 89 -5.30 28.18 11.61
C ILE A 89 -4.70 26.78 11.42
N THR A 90 -3.38 26.69 11.46
CA THR A 90 -2.66 25.41 11.39
C THR A 90 -1.51 25.39 12.42
N TRP A 91 -0.83 24.25 12.56
CA TRP A 91 0.33 24.12 13.45
C TRP A 91 1.65 24.25 12.68
N SER A 92 1.74 23.66 11.49
CA SER A 92 3.00 23.57 10.73
C SER A 92 3.23 24.78 9.80
N SER A 93 4.52 25.14 9.56
CA SER A 93 4.84 26.20 8.57
C SER A 93 4.54 25.74 7.15
N LEU A 94 4.69 24.44 6.92
CA LEU A 94 4.51 23.83 5.60
C LEU A 94 3.05 23.93 5.19
N SER A 95 2.11 23.59 6.08
CA SER A 95 0.67 23.75 5.82
C SER A 95 0.28 25.21 5.58
N VAL A 96 0.88 26.19 6.27
CA VAL A 96 0.66 27.61 5.95
C VAL A 96 1.08 27.91 4.51
N LYS A 97 2.28 27.47 4.12
CA LYS A 97 2.82 27.72 2.77
C LYS A 97 1.95 27.07 1.69
N ASP A 98 1.64 25.79 1.83
CA ASP A 98 0.89 25.01 0.84
C ASP A 98 -0.52 25.60 0.63
N ILE A 99 -1.22 25.95 1.72
CA ILE A 99 -2.56 26.55 1.64
C ILE A 99 -2.48 27.98 1.10
N PHE A 100 -1.44 28.74 1.45
CA PHE A 100 -1.25 30.10 0.96
C PHE A 100 -1.01 30.14 -0.55
N GLU A 101 -0.16 29.26 -1.08
CA GLU A 101 0.10 29.16 -2.52
C GLU A 101 -1.19 28.83 -3.29
N LEU A 102 -1.95 27.82 -2.82
CA LEU A 102 -3.24 27.45 -3.40
C LEU A 102 -4.26 28.59 -3.33
N ALA A 103 -4.41 29.22 -2.16
CA ALA A 103 -5.33 30.33 -1.99
C ALA A 103 -4.95 31.53 -2.87
N ASN A 104 -3.66 31.79 -3.08
CA ASN A 104 -3.17 32.92 -3.86
C ASN A 104 -3.54 32.76 -5.34
N GLU A 105 -3.35 31.55 -5.86
CA GLU A 105 -3.75 31.19 -7.22
C GLU A 105 -5.27 31.38 -7.43
N MET A 106 -6.08 30.97 -6.46
CA MET A 106 -7.54 31.11 -6.52
C MET A 106 -8.03 32.56 -6.35
N CYS A 107 -7.37 33.36 -5.50
CA CYS A 107 -7.78 34.73 -5.17
C CYS A 107 -7.28 35.79 -6.16
N PHE A 108 -6.38 35.44 -7.08
CA PHE A 108 -5.67 36.39 -7.95
C PHE A 108 -6.59 37.41 -8.65
N ALA A 109 -7.72 36.94 -9.19
CA ALA A 109 -8.69 37.74 -9.96
C ALA A 109 -9.67 38.55 -9.09
N PHE A 110 -9.59 38.47 -7.76
CA PHE A 110 -10.58 39.06 -6.84
C PHE A 110 -9.95 40.09 -5.88
N PRO A 111 -10.74 41.03 -5.32
CA PRO A 111 -10.26 42.01 -4.33
C PRO A 111 -10.12 41.37 -2.93
N ILE A 112 -9.53 40.18 -2.87
CA ILE A 112 -9.24 39.43 -1.65
C ILE A 112 -7.72 39.36 -1.47
N SER A 113 -7.22 39.95 -0.39
CA SER A 113 -5.82 39.83 0.05
C SER A 113 -5.64 38.57 0.89
N LEU A 114 -4.44 38.00 0.84
CA LEU A 114 -4.04 36.94 1.75
C LEU A 114 -3.10 37.50 2.81
N VAL A 115 -3.45 37.25 4.06
CA VAL A 115 -2.64 37.63 5.22
C VAL A 115 -1.97 36.38 5.76
N SER A 116 -0.65 36.32 5.67
CA SER A 116 0.15 35.27 6.28
C SER A 116 1.39 35.88 6.95
N GLY A 117 2.06 35.07 7.78
CA GLY A 117 3.19 35.51 8.56
C GLY A 117 4.34 34.51 8.53
N GLN A 118 5.55 35.03 8.68
CA GLN A 118 6.77 34.23 8.80
C GLN A 118 7.27 34.31 10.24
N SER A 119 7.71 33.18 10.80
CA SER A 119 8.38 32.96 12.11
C SER A 119 7.96 33.84 13.31
N ARG A 120 8.12 35.17 13.24
CA ARG A 120 7.81 36.14 14.29
C ARG A 120 6.86 37.29 13.88
N THR A 121 6.60 37.51 12.61
CA THR A 121 5.82 38.67 12.12
C THR A 121 4.64 38.22 11.26
N LEU A 122 3.50 38.88 11.45
CA LEU A 122 2.30 38.69 10.65
C LEU A 122 2.09 39.96 9.79
N LYS A 123 1.83 39.81 8.49
CA LYS A 123 1.62 40.96 7.60
C LYS A 123 0.32 41.68 7.99
N THR A 124 0.41 42.87 8.58
CA THR A 124 -0.76 43.65 9.01
C THR A 124 -1.28 44.61 7.93
N ASN A 125 -0.49 44.91 6.91
CA ASN A 125 -0.92 45.82 5.85
C ASN A 125 -1.79 45.09 4.81
N ILE A 126 -3.09 45.40 4.81
CA ILE A 126 -4.12 44.77 3.98
C ILE A 126 -4.39 45.66 2.77
N GLU A 127 -3.82 45.28 1.63
CA GLU A 127 -3.87 46.06 0.37
C GLU A 127 -5.27 46.10 -0.26
N LYS A 128 -6.02 44.99 -0.22
CA LYS A 128 -7.34 44.87 -0.85
C LYS A 128 -8.47 45.07 0.17
N LYS A 129 -9.71 45.23 -0.33
CA LYS A 129 -10.90 45.50 0.50
C LYS A 129 -11.17 44.34 1.48
N TYR A 130 -11.11 43.10 1.01
CA TYR A 130 -11.36 41.90 1.80
C TYR A 130 -10.10 41.08 2.00
N PHE A 131 -10.09 40.19 2.99
CA PHE A 131 -8.94 39.31 3.20
C PHE A 131 -9.27 37.96 3.84
N ILE A 132 -8.40 36.98 3.57
CA ILE A 132 -8.36 35.68 4.23
C ILE A 132 -7.02 35.57 4.96
N MET A 133 -7.06 35.15 6.22
CA MET A 133 -5.85 34.96 7.03
C MET A 133 -5.45 33.49 7.07
N ILE A 134 -4.18 33.18 6.84
CA ILE A 134 -3.61 31.83 6.85
C ILE A 134 -2.35 31.88 7.71
N THR A 135 -2.39 31.29 8.91
CA THR A 135 -1.30 31.46 9.88
C THR A 135 -1.23 30.32 10.89
N LYS A 136 -0.12 30.27 11.63
CA LYS A 136 0.02 29.38 12.77
C LYS A 136 -0.76 29.90 13.97
N ALA A 137 -1.36 29.01 14.74
CA ALA A 137 -2.06 29.38 15.98
C ALA A 137 -1.21 30.26 16.92
N ARG A 138 0.03 29.84 17.19
CA ARG A 138 0.94 30.59 18.08
C ARG A 138 1.30 31.98 17.56
N LEU A 139 1.37 32.16 16.23
CA LEU A 139 1.67 33.46 15.63
C LEU A 139 0.43 34.36 15.66
N LEU A 140 -0.75 33.81 15.38
CA LEU A 140 -2.02 34.53 15.51
C LEU A 140 -2.23 35.04 16.94
N LEU A 141 -2.05 34.19 17.95
CA LEU A 141 -2.30 34.58 19.34
C LEU A 141 -1.46 35.80 19.77
N ARG A 142 -0.23 35.95 19.24
CA ARG A 142 0.65 37.10 19.50
C ARG A 142 0.16 38.40 18.85
N HIS A 143 -0.46 38.30 17.69
CA HIS A 143 -0.91 39.44 16.89
C HIS A 143 -2.44 39.61 16.89
N ILE A 144 -3.15 38.89 17.76
CA ILE A 144 -4.61 38.84 17.71
C ILE A 144 -5.26 40.21 17.93
N PHE A 145 -4.62 41.07 18.72
CA PHE A 145 -5.05 42.45 18.97
C PHE A 145 -4.97 43.33 17.71
N ASP A 146 -4.01 43.08 16.81
CA ASP A 146 -3.84 43.83 15.56
C ASP A 146 -4.99 43.56 14.58
N PHE A 147 -5.77 42.50 14.81
CA PHE A 147 -6.88 42.08 13.94
C PHE A 147 -8.24 42.05 14.62
N GLU A 148 -8.31 42.45 15.90
CA GLU A 148 -9.51 42.30 16.73
C GLU A 148 -10.73 43.04 16.15
N GLU A 149 -10.51 44.21 15.55
CA GLU A 149 -11.56 45.00 14.89
C GLU A 149 -12.18 44.32 13.67
N PHE A 150 -11.46 43.38 13.03
CA PHE A 150 -11.95 42.73 11.81
C PHE A 150 -12.77 41.46 12.09
N PHE A 151 -12.77 40.95 13.33
CA PHE A 151 -13.45 39.69 13.67
C PHE A 151 -14.98 39.80 13.65
N ASP A 152 -15.55 41.00 13.75
CA ASP A 152 -16.98 41.22 13.55
C ASP A 152 -17.44 40.82 12.13
N GLY A 153 -16.51 40.86 11.16
CA GLY A 153 -16.77 40.43 9.79
C GLY A 153 -16.53 38.95 9.51
N LEU A 154 -15.87 38.22 10.41
CA LEU A 154 -15.36 36.87 10.15
C LEU A 154 -16.51 35.87 10.01
N LYS A 155 -16.53 35.08 8.91
CA LYS A 155 -17.57 34.08 8.67
C LYS A 155 -17.08 32.64 8.80
N TYR A 156 -15.83 32.37 8.45
CA TYR A 156 -15.30 31.01 8.39
C TYR A 156 -14.02 30.86 9.24
N ILE A 157 -13.97 29.83 10.07
CA ILE A 157 -12.74 29.39 10.74
C ILE A 157 -12.43 27.96 10.29
N VAL A 158 -11.21 27.73 9.81
CA VAL A 158 -10.70 26.39 9.54
C VAL A 158 -9.56 26.11 10.51
N VAL A 159 -9.66 25.01 11.25
CA VAL A 159 -8.56 24.44 12.03
C VAL A 159 -8.00 23.27 11.22
N GLU A 160 -6.91 23.54 10.51
CA GLU A 160 -6.14 22.53 9.80
C GLU A 160 -5.21 21.78 10.77
N GLU A 161 -4.94 20.51 10.46
CA GLU A 161 -4.23 19.59 11.35
C GLU A 161 -4.90 19.53 12.74
N ALA A 162 -6.23 19.51 12.80
CA ALA A 162 -7.00 19.71 14.04
C ALA A 162 -6.60 18.77 15.20
N SER A 163 -6.14 17.54 14.90
CA SER A 163 -5.65 16.60 15.92
C SER A 163 -4.41 17.09 16.68
N CYS A 164 -3.66 18.06 16.14
CA CYS A 164 -2.56 18.69 16.86
C CYS A 164 -3.03 19.55 18.03
N PHE A 165 -4.28 19.99 18.09
CA PHE A 165 -4.78 20.87 19.16
C PHE A 165 -5.40 20.13 20.34
N VAL A 166 -5.25 18.81 20.38
CA VAL A 166 -5.75 17.98 21.48
C VAL A 166 -4.79 18.02 22.67
N SER A 167 -3.48 18.14 22.41
CA SER A 167 -2.48 18.23 23.48
C SER A 167 -2.70 19.50 24.31
N ILE A 168 -2.58 19.38 25.64
CA ILE A 168 -2.97 20.42 26.61
C ILE A 168 -2.35 21.79 26.29
N ASP A 169 -1.06 21.80 25.96
CA ASP A 169 -0.28 22.99 25.62
C ASP A 169 -0.82 23.71 24.37
N LYS A 170 -1.20 22.96 23.35
CA LYS A 170 -1.70 23.50 22.07
C LYS A 170 -3.19 23.81 22.14
N ASN A 171 -3.93 23.04 22.93
CA ASN A 171 -5.34 23.21 23.18
C ASN A 171 -5.64 24.59 23.77
N SER A 172 -4.90 24.97 24.82
CA SER A 172 -5.04 26.29 25.46
C SER A 172 -4.90 27.45 24.47
N ILE A 173 -3.94 27.36 23.54
CA ILE A 173 -3.72 28.37 22.49
C ILE A 173 -4.96 28.49 21.60
N LEU A 174 -5.52 27.37 21.14
CA LEU A 174 -6.69 27.40 20.26
C LEU A 174 -7.94 27.89 21.01
N VAL A 175 -8.15 27.45 22.26
CA VAL A 175 -9.24 27.92 23.12
C VAL A 175 -9.17 29.44 23.29
N ASP A 176 -8.00 30.00 23.59
CA ASP A 176 -7.82 31.43 23.76
C ASP A 176 -8.11 32.22 22.48
N ILE A 177 -7.66 31.72 21.33
CA ILE A 177 -7.93 32.32 20.03
C ILE A 177 -9.45 32.33 19.75
N LEU A 178 -10.09 31.17 19.85
CA LEU A 178 -11.51 31.04 19.52
C LEU A 178 -12.40 31.82 20.48
N LYS A 179 -12.07 31.84 21.77
CA LYS A 179 -12.78 32.66 22.76
C LYS A 179 -12.72 34.15 22.43
N LYS A 180 -11.53 34.66 22.08
CA LYS A 180 -11.37 36.07 21.69
C LYS A 180 -12.16 36.42 20.44
N ILE A 181 -12.13 35.55 19.43
CA ILE A 181 -12.86 35.75 18.18
C ILE A 181 -14.38 35.71 18.41
N ARG A 182 -14.89 34.68 19.10
CA ARG A 182 -16.33 34.50 19.35
C ARG A 182 -16.92 35.57 20.25
N ASN A 183 -16.16 36.10 21.21
CA ASN A 183 -16.62 37.22 22.05
C ASN A 183 -16.80 38.53 21.28
N LYS A 184 -16.18 38.66 20.10
CA LYS A 184 -16.25 39.87 19.26
C LYS A 184 -17.16 39.72 18.05
N SER A 185 -17.33 38.51 17.53
CA SER A 185 -18.16 38.29 16.35
C SER A 185 -19.65 38.39 16.71
N GLY A 186 -20.38 39.25 16.00
CA GLY A 186 -21.85 39.31 16.08
C GLY A 186 -22.57 38.30 15.20
N SER A 187 -21.86 37.47 14.43
CA SER A 187 -22.43 36.54 13.44
C SER A 187 -22.04 35.09 13.70
N ASP A 188 -22.91 34.15 13.32
CA ASP A 188 -22.63 32.72 13.38
C ASP A 188 -21.39 32.38 12.52
N ILE A 189 -20.31 31.96 13.18
CA ILE A 189 -19.06 31.56 12.52
C ILE A 189 -19.12 30.07 12.22
N ILE A 190 -18.96 29.72 10.94
CA ILE A 190 -18.84 28.33 10.52
C ILE A 190 -17.42 27.85 10.81
N THR A 191 -17.30 26.89 11.71
CA THR A 191 -16.05 26.28 12.13
C THR A 191 -15.85 24.92 11.44
N ILE A 192 -14.67 24.74 10.84
CA ILE A 192 -14.28 23.54 10.10
C ILE A 192 -13.06 22.95 10.77
N LEU A 193 -13.23 21.84 11.48
CA LEU A 193 -12.10 21.07 12.01
C LEU A 193 -11.69 20.07 10.96
N SER A 194 -10.43 20.08 10.54
CA SER A 194 -10.03 19.16 9.49
C SER A 194 -8.67 18.53 9.71
N CYS A 195 -8.58 17.24 9.40
CA CYS A 195 -7.38 16.44 9.57
C CYS A 195 -7.37 15.28 8.56
N ILE A 196 -6.18 14.75 8.28
CA ILE A 196 -6.06 13.47 7.55
C ILE A 196 -6.62 12.35 8.43
N ASP A 197 -6.20 12.35 9.68
CA ASP A 197 -6.66 11.40 10.67
C ASP A 197 -6.77 12.07 12.04
N PHE A 198 -7.92 11.88 12.68
CA PHE A 198 -8.15 12.37 14.03
C PHE A 198 -7.55 11.46 15.10
N LYS A 199 -7.07 10.26 14.76
CA LYS A 199 -6.44 9.33 15.72
C LYS A 199 -7.30 9.11 16.98
N GLY A 200 -8.62 8.97 16.81
CA GLY A 200 -9.59 8.82 17.90
C GLY A 200 -9.96 10.09 18.67
N THR A 201 -9.29 11.23 18.44
CA THR A 201 -9.52 12.49 19.18
C THR A 201 -10.70 13.33 18.69
N GLN A 202 -11.42 12.84 17.68
CA GLN A 202 -12.49 13.58 16.98
C GLN A 202 -13.59 14.06 17.94
N TYR A 203 -13.98 13.24 18.91
CA TYR A 203 -15.05 13.57 19.86
C TYR A 203 -14.67 14.72 20.79
N LYS A 204 -13.44 14.71 21.34
CA LYS A 204 -12.93 15.77 22.23
C LYS A 204 -12.91 17.11 21.50
N LEU A 205 -12.41 17.11 20.28
CA LEU A 205 -12.34 18.33 19.47
C LEU A 205 -13.74 18.85 19.10
N LYS A 206 -14.68 17.94 18.80
CA LYS A 206 -16.08 18.30 18.54
C LYS A 206 -16.71 18.94 19.78
N GLU A 207 -16.59 18.30 20.94
CA GLU A 207 -17.16 18.79 22.20
C GLU A 207 -16.58 20.14 22.64
N GLN A 208 -15.27 20.34 22.42
CA GLN A 208 -14.59 21.57 22.85
C GLN A 208 -14.75 22.74 21.88
N PHE A 209 -14.74 22.49 20.57
CA PHE A 209 -14.58 23.55 19.58
C PHE A 209 -15.77 23.74 18.64
N LEU A 210 -16.69 22.77 18.54
CA LEU A 210 -17.83 22.87 17.64
C LEU A 210 -19.14 23.08 18.42
N GLU A 211 -20.02 23.91 17.85
CA GLU A 211 -21.37 24.11 18.37
C GLU A 211 -22.30 22.96 17.95
N GLU A 212 -23.53 22.90 18.51
CA GLU A 212 -24.44 21.74 18.37
C GLU A 212 -24.70 21.31 16.92
N LYS A 213 -24.82 22.26 15.98
CA LYS A 213 -25.03 21.97 14.56
C LYS A 213 -23.71 21.64 13.87
N THR A 214 -23.36 20.35 13.86
CA THR A 214 -22.13 19.83 13.24
C THR A 214 -22.40 18.67 12.29
N LYS A 215 -21.82 18.71 11.09
CA LYS A 215 -21.80 17.63 10.09
C LYS A 215 -20.42 16.98 10.00
N SER A 216 -20.38 15.64 10.07
CA SER A 216 -19.15 14.88 9.81
C SER A 216 -19.03 14.51 8.34
N ILE A 217 -17.89 14.82 7.73
CA ILE A 217 -17.54 14.48 6.36
C ILE A 217 -16.25 13.66 6.40
N SER A 218 -16.34 12.36 6.09
CA SER A 218 -15.20 11.48 5.89
C SER A 218 -15.10 11.08 4.41
N VAL A 219 -13.96 11.36 3.79
CA VAL A 219 -13.62 10.86 2.45
C VAL A 219 -12.31 10.11 2.59
N ILE A 220 -12.46 8.78 2.73
CA ILE A 220 -11.35 7.85 2.80
C ILE A 220 -11.14 7.36 1.36
N GLY A 221 -10.06 7.85 0.76
CA GLY A 221 -9.48 7.52 -0.56
C GLY A 221 -10.34 6.82 -1.60
N PHE A 222 -10.61 7.52 -2.72
CA PHE A 222 -10.50 7.03 -4.11
C PHE A 222 -10.57 8.27 -5.02
N ASP A 223 -9.47 8.62 -5.71
CA ASP A 223 -9.58 9.23 -7.04
C ASP A 223 -9.67 8.06 -8.00
N SER A 224 -10.89 7.60 -8.23
CA SER A 224 -11.21 6.59 -9.25
C SER A 224 -11.79 7.28 -10.49
N ASP A 225 -11.08 8.26 -11.05
CA ASP A 225 -11.40 8.82 -12.37
C ASP A 225 -10.66 8.09 -13.50
N SER A 226 -10.11 6.90 -13.22
CA SER A 226 -9.59 6.00 -14.26
C SER A 226 -10.05 4.56 -14.03
N CYS A 227 -11.34 4.33 -13.76
CA CYS A 227 -11.99 3.01 -13.86
C CYS A 227 -13.52 3.17 -13.94
N ALA A 228 -14.00 4.12 -14.75
CA ALA A 228 -15.36 4.06 -15.27
C ALA A 228 -15.35 3.08 -16.46
N ASP A 229 -15.38 1.78 -16.16
CA ASP A 229 -15.91 0.72 -17.01
C ASP A 229 -15.73 -0.59 -16.25
N ASN A 230 -16.75 -0.93 -15.44
CA ASN A 230 -17.19 -2.30 -15.13
C ASN A 230 -18.21 -2.26 -13.98
N LYS A 231 -19.33 -1.57 -14.21
CA LYS A 231 -20.59 -1.89 -13.53
C LYS A 231 -21.24 -3.08 -14.24
N SER A 232 -20.74 -4.27 -13.96
CA SER A 232 -21.49 -5.53 -13.99
C SER A 232 -20.64 -6.57 -13.26
N ILE A 233 -21.24 -7.61 -12.70
CA ILE A 233 -20.61 -8.61 -11.82
C ILE A 233 -20.60 -8.20 -10.32
N TYR A 234 -21.75 -7.76 -9.81
CA TYR A 234 -22.17 -8.03 -8.44
C TYR A 234 -23.61 -8.54 -8.50
N GLU A 235 -23.80 -9.76 -9.01
CA GLU A 235 -24.97 -10.55 -8.68
C GLU A 235 -24.52 -11.72 -7.81
N SER A 236 -25.22 -11.80 -6.69
CA SER A 236 -25.06 -12.73 -5.58
C SER A 236 -25.09 -14.20 -6.02
N ASN A 237 -24.03 -14.94 -5.70
CA ASN A 237 -24.16 -16.37 -5.40
C ASN A 237 -23.88 -16.55 -3.91
N ASN A 238 -24.92 -16.33 -3.11
CA ASN A 238 -25.07 -17.00 -1.83
C ASN A 238 -25.23 -18.48 -2.13
N ASP A 239 -24.24 -19.31 -1.84
CA ASP A 239 -24.47 -20.72 -1.53
C ASP A 239 -23.26 -21.31 -0.80
N SER A 240 -23.58 -22.09 0.25
CA SER A 240 -22.68 -22.97 1.02
C SER A 240 -21.60 -22.32 1.89
N VAL A 241 -22.02 -21.80 3.06
CA VAL A 241 -21.15 -21.80 4.25
C VAL A 241 -21.61 -22.97 5.11
N ASP A 242 -20.93 -24.10 4.93
CA ASP A 242 -21.16 -25.33 5.68
C ASP A 242 -20.93 -25.16 7.19
N GLU A 243 -21.84 -25.74 7.95
CA GLU A 243 -21.91 -25.78 9.41
C GLU A 243 -20.63 -26.37 10.03
N PHE A 244 -19.78 -25.51 10.60
CA PHE A 244 -18.80 -25.96 11.58
C PHE A 244 -19.46 -26.07 12.97
N LYS A 245 -19.61 -27.33 13.39
CA LYS A 245 -20.24 -27.78 14.63
C LYS A 245 -19.57 -27.19 15.88
N ARG A 246 -20.44 -26.87 16.83
CA ARG A 246 -20.17 -26.41 18.20
C ARG A 246 -19.47 -27.50 19.01
N GLU A 247 -18.33 -27.20 19.58
CA GLU A 247 -17.84 -27.85 20.79
C GLU A 247 -17.92 -26.86 21.95
N SER A 248 -18.71 -27.28 22.93
CA SER A 248 -19.01 -26.68 24.21
C SER A 248 -17.80 -26.64 25.13
N VAL A 249 -17.55 -25.49 25.75
CA VAL A 249 -16.90 -25.42 27.06
C VAL A 249 -17.74 -24.47 27.91
N ASP A 250 -18.47 -25.07 28.85
CA ASP A 250 -19.28 -24.43 29.87
C ASP A 250 -18.39 -23.69 30.88
N GLU A 251 -18.72 -22.45 31.22
CA GLU A 251 -18.60 -21.95 32.60
C GLU A 251 -19.50 -20.70 32.80
N PRO A 252 -20.32 -20.63 33.86
CA PRO A 252 -21.41 -19.67 33.98
C PRO A 252 -20.98 -18.41 34.73
N VAL A 253 -21.29 -17.23 34.19
CA VAL A 253 -21.15 -15.96 34.91
C VAL A 253 -22.55 -15.36 35.11
N ASN A 254 -22.98 -15.33 36.37
CA ASN A 254 -24.21 -14.71 36.83
C ASN A 254 -24.12 -13.18 36.68
N GLU A 255 -24.82 -12.61 35.70
CA GLU A 255 -25.11 -11.17 35.64
C GLU A 255 -26.61 -10.97 35.87
N SER A 256 -26.98 -10.81 37.13
CA SER A 256 -28.26 -10.23 37.52
C SER A 256 -28.17 -8.71 37.45
N ASN A 257 -29.14 -8.10 36.75
CA ASN A 257 -29.55 -6.69 36.79
C ASN A 257 -28.58 -5.65 36.19
N ILE A 258 -28.61 -5.52 34.86
CA ILE A 258 -28.41 -4.22 34.20
C ILE A 258 -29.59 -3.99 33.26
N ASP A 259 -30.20 -2.83 33.43
CA ASP A 259 -31.49 -2.40 32.89
C ASP A 259 -31.70 -2.64 31.39
N ASN A 260 -32.91 -3.12 31.10
CA ASN A 260 -33.52 -3.23 29.79
C ASN A 260 -33.60 -1.85 29.12
N ASN A 261 -32.70 -1.53 28.18
CA ASN A 261 -33.01 -0.72 26.98
C ASN A 261 -31.85 -0.53 25.98
N PHE A 262 -30.88 -1.45 25.92
CA PHE A 262 -29.94 -1.49 24.79
C PHE A 262 -30.17 -2.76 23.97
N THR A 263 -30.92 -2.60 22.88
CA THR A 263 -30.98 -3.56 21.78
C THR A 263 -29.57 -3.80 21.26
N VAL A 264 -28.95 -4.88 21.73
CA VAL A 264 -27.68 -5.43 21.28
C VAL A 264 -27.82 -5.76 19.80
N LYS A 265 -27.48 -4.81 18.92
CA LYS A 265 -27.23 -5.11 17.51
C LYS A 265 -26.06 -6.10 17.49
N LYS A 266 -26.40 -7.37 17.19
CA LYS A 266 -25.50 -8.50 16.92
C LYS A 266 -24.06 -8.04 16.66
N HIS A 267 -23.21 -8.18 17.69
CA HIS A 267 -21.78 -7.89 17.60
C HIS A 267 -21.20 -8.60 16.38
N ARG A 268 -20.91 -7.84 15.31
CA ARG A 268 -20.00 -8.30 14.27
C ARG A 268 -18.72 -8.76 14.97
N SER A 269 -18.20 -9.92 14.60
CA SER A 269 -17.02 -10.49 15.24
C SER A 269 -15.89 -9.46 15.25
N TYR A 270 -15.50 -8.97 16.44
CA TYR A 270 -14.45 -7.94 16.63
C TYR A 270 -13.05 -8.40 16.22
N PHE A 271 -12.94 -9.53 15.54
CA PHE A 271 -11.70 -10.25 15.34
C PHE A 271 -11.60 -10.71 13.90
N LYS A 272 -10.47 -10.38 13.26
CA LYS A 272 -10.07 -11.00 12.00
C LYS A 272 -8.59 -11.33 12.05
N LYS A 273 -8.27 -12.63 11.96
CA LYS A 273 -6.90 -13.11 11.92
C LYS A 273 -6.45 -13.26 10.48
N ILE A 274 -5.36 -12.61 10.11
CA ILE A 274 -4.64 -12.89 8.86
C ILE A 274 -3.48 -13.80 9.22
N SER A 275 -3.73 -15.12 9.22
CA SER A 275 -2.74 -16.11 9.67
C SER A 275 -1.42 -16.04 8.90
N SER A 276 -1.45 -15.68 7.61
CA SER A 276 -0.24 -15.56 6.78
C SER A 276 0.74 -14.50 7.29
N MET A 277 0.24 -13.39 7.84
CA MET A 277 1.09 -12.26 8.26
C MET A 277 1.50 -12.32 9.74
N CYS A 278 1.07 -13.35 10.48
CA CYS A 278 1.12 -13.32 11.95
C CYS A 278 0.52 -12.01 12.50
N LEU A 279 -0.56 -11.53 11.87
CA LEU A 279 -1.28 -10.32 12.24
C LEU A 279 -2.69 -10.66 12.71
N ILE A 280 -3.04 -10.15 13.88
CA ILE A 280 -4.40 -10.16 14.42
C ILE A 280 -4.94 -8.75 14.37
N PHE A 281 -6.08 -8.57 13.73
CA PHE A 281 -6.82 -7.31 13.74
C PHE A 281 -7.93 -7.40 14.79
N ILE A 282 -7.95 -6.46 15.73
CA ILE A 282 -9.02 -6.30 16.70
C ILE A 282 -9.73 -4.99 16.41
N TYR A 283 -11.00 -5.11 16.02
CA TYR A 283 -11.86 -3.96 15.78
C TYR A 283 -12.21 -3.31 17.12
N THR A 284 -11.95 -2.02 17.23
CA THR A 284 -12.35 -1.19 18.37
C THR A 284 -13.46 -0.25 17.91
N ASP A 285 -14.45 -0.01 18.77
CA ASP A 285 -15.35 1.13 18.55
C ASP A 285 -14.64 2.38 19.09
N VAL A 286 -14.63 3.47 18.32
CA VAL A 286 -13.97 4.74 18.69
C VAL A 286 -14.45 5.24 20.06
N ILE A 287 -15.70 4.93 20.39
CA ILE A 287 -16.34 5.35 21.65
C ILE A 287 -15.78 4.57 22.86
N ASN A 288 -15.24 3.36 22.67
CA ASN A 288 -14.98 2.43 23.77
C ASN A 288 -13.64 1.69 23.67
N VAL A 289 -12.64 2.30 23.03
CA VAL A 289 -11.29 1.72 22.83
C VAL A 289 -10.72 1.18 24.15
N ASN A 290 -10.90 1.89 25.26
CA ASN A 290 -10.45 1.46 26.58
C ASN A 290 -11.14 0.17 27.06
N TYR A 291 -12.45 0.04 26.91
CA TYR A 291 -13.18 -1.18 27.27
C TYR A 291 -12.74 -2.35 26.40
N VAL A 292 -12.59 -2.14 25.09
CA VAL A 292 -12.15 -3.18 24.16
C VAL A 292 -10.71 -3.61 24.49
N PHE A 293 -9.82 -2.66 24.72
CA PHE A 293 -8.46 -2.93 25.15
C PHE A 293 -8.45 -3.72 26.45
N GLN A 294 -9.15 -3.28 27.50
CA GLN A 294 -9.20 -4.01 28.77
C GLN A 294 -9.79 -5.42 28.60
N LYS A 295 -10.87 -5.57 27.83
CA LYS A 295 -11.54 -6.86 27.63
C LYS A 295 -10.66 -7.88 26.91
N TYR A 296 -10.00 -7.48 25.81
CA TYR A 296 -9.27 -8.41 24.96
C TYR A 296 -7.76 -8.44 25.23
N MET A 297 -7.17 -7.33 25.68
CA MET A 297 -5.73 -7.25 25.93
C MET A 297 -5.34 -7.63 27.35
N ASN A 298 -6.15 -7.37 28.38
CA ASN A 298 -5.76 -7.73 29.76
C ASN A 298 -5.40 -9.22 29.93
N PRO A 299 -6.11 -10.20 29.30
CA PRO A 299 -5.71 -11.61 29.38
C PRO A 299 -4.34 -11.89 28.74
N ILE A 300 -3.96 -11.12 27.72
CA ILE A 300 -2.66 -11.25 27.03
C ILE A 300 -1.58 -10.59 27.88
N LEU A 301 -1.84 -9.37 28.39
CA LEU A 301 -0.91 -8.57 29.20
C LEU A 301 -0.55 -9.20 30.55
N LYS A 302 -1.43 -10.03 31.12
CA LYS A 302 -1.17 -10.77 32.38
C LYS A 302 -0.25 -11.98 32.21
N ARG A 303 0.12 -12.38 30.98
CA ARG A 303 0.98 -13.55 30.75
C ARG A 303 2.42 -13.23 31.12
N LYS A 304 2.96 -13.97 32.09
CA LYS A 304 4.32 -13.74 32.64
C LYS A 304 5.46 -14.34 31.82
N ASN A 305 5.15 -15.12 30.80
CA ASN A 305 6.13 -15.84 29.98
C ASN A 305 6.34 -15.23 28.59
N LYS A 306 5.83 -14.02 28.34
CA LYS A 306 5.93 -13.36 27.03
C LYS A 306 6.31 -11.91 27.22
N ASN A 307 7.17 -11.41 26.35
CA ASN A 307 7.47 -9.98 26.27
C ASN A 307 6.44 -9.32 25.36
N ILE A 308 5.84 -8.22 25.80
CA ILE A 308 4.78 -7.52 25.09
C ILE A 308 5.25 -6.10 24.83
N ILE A 309 5.29 -5.70 23.57
CA ILE A 309 5.67 -4.35 23.18
C ILE A 309 4.42 -3.66 22.65
N ILE A 310 3.99 -2.58 23.28
CA ILE A 310 2.85 -1.77 22.88
C ILE A 310 3.38 -0.53 22.17
N TYR A 311 3.17 -0.42 20.87
CA TYR A 311 3.46 0.78 20.11
C TYR A 311 2.31 1.78 20.16
N VAL A 312 2.64 3.04 20.41
CA VAL A 312 1.71 4.16 20.48
C VAL A 312 2.18 5.30 19.58
N GLY A 313 1.26 5.94 18.86
CA GLY A 313 1.59 6.95 17.84
C GLY A 313 1.61 8.40 18.33
N SER A 314 1.34 8.65 19.61
CA SER A 314 1.36 9.97 20.24
C SER A 314 1.55 9.86 21.75
N GLU A 315 2.04 10.93 22.39
CA GLU A 315 2.13 11.05 23.85
C GLU A 315 0.76 10.94 24.54
N GLU A 316 -0.32 11.35 23.87
CA GLU A 316 -1.67 11.21 24.42
C GLU A 316 -2.11 9.73 24.47
N SER A 317 -1.88 8.97 23.39
CA SER A 317 -2.16 7.54 23.39
C SER A 317 -1.28 6.79 24.41
N LEU A 318 -0.06 7.29 24.65
CA LEU A 318 0.83 6.79 25.68
C LEU A 318 0.23 7.02 27.09
N ASP A 319 -0.29 8.21 27.38
CA ASP A 319 -0.98 8.51 28.64
C ASP A 319 -2.26 7.69 28.85
N ASP A 320 -3.02 7.42 27.77
CA ASP A 320 -4.19 6.56 27.85
C ASP A 320 -3.81 5.11 28.19
N ILE A 321 -2.78 4.56 27.53
CA ILE A 321 -2.24 3.24 27.84
C ILE A 321 -1.69 3.18 29.26
N ARG A 322 -0.94 4.19 29.72
CA ARG A 322 -0.45 4.29 31.11
C ARG A 322 -1.59 4.10 32.10
N LYS A 323 -2.65 4.91 31.96
CA LYS A 323 -3.82 4.83 32.86
C LYS A 323 -4.47 3.45 32.85
N ILE A 324 -4.58 2.81 31.68
CA ILE A 324 -5.16 1.46 31.58
C ILE A 324 -4.31 0.42 32.30
N LEU A 325 -2.99 0.47 32.11
CA LEU A 325 -2.05 -0.47 32.72
C LEU A 325 -1.98 -0.26 34.23
N ASP A 326 -1.93 0.99 34.70
CA ASP A 326 -1.98 1.36 36.12
C ASP A 326 -3.27 0.88 36.78
N PHE A 327 -4.43 1.15 36.15
CA PHE A 327 -5.74 0.69 36.64
C PHE A 327 -5.79 -0.85 36.74
N SER A 328 -5.17 -1.53 35.77
CA SER A 328 -5.11 -3.00 35.73
C SER A 328 -4.00 -3.59 36.61
N LYS A 329 -3.20 -2.75 37.29
CA LYS A 329 -2.03 -3.13 38.10
C LYS A 329 -1.01 -3.98 37.33
N ILE A 330 -0.83 -3.68 36.05
CA ILE A 330 0.13 -4.37 35.18
C ILE A 330 1.44 -3.58 35.24
N PRO A 331 2.58 -4.18 35.62
CA PRO A 331 3.86 -3.48 35.60
C PRO A 331 4.33 -3.28 34.16
N PHE A 332 4.76 -2.06 33.83
CA PHE A 332 5.27 -1.69 32.51
C PHE A 332 6.44 -0.70 32.59
N GLN A 333 7.19 -0.58 31.51
CA GLN A 333 8.18 0.48 31.32
C GLN A 333 7.95 1.20 29.99
N ILE A 334 8.46 2.43 29.87
CA ILE A 334 8.15 3.31 28.75
C ILE A 334 9.41 3.82 28.10
N SER A 335 9.52 3.58 26.79
CA SER A 335 10.48 4.27 25.93
C SER A 335 9.81 5.53 25.40
N ASN A 336 10.27 6.68 25.91
CA ASN A 336 9.92 7.99 25.40
C ASN A 336 11.20 8.80 25.08
N SER A 337 11.00 10.03 24.58
CA SER A 337 12.12 10.92 24.22
C SER A 337 13.02 11.29 25.40
N GLU A 338 12.51 11.22 26.64
CA GLU A 338 13.21 11.63 27.87
C GLU A 338 14.20 10.59 28.41
N MET A 339 14.11 9.33 27.97
CA MET A 339 15.11 8.30 28.29
C MET A 339 16.47 8.73 27.71
N GLY A 340 17.50 8.87 28.55
CA GLY A 340 18.87 9.12 28.08
C GLY A 340 19.40 7.95 27.23
N ASP A 341 20.36 8.23 26.34
CA ASP A 341 20.91 7.25 25.39
C ASP A 341 21.55 6.01 26.07
N GLU A 342 21.96 6.14 27.34
CA GLU A 342 22.54 5.06 28.14
C GLU A 342 21.49 4.16 28.83
N ASN A 343 20.22 4.58 28.90
CA ASN A 343 19.16 3.84 29.56
C ASN A 343 18.52 2.83 28.59
N LYS A 344 19.23 1.75 28.28
CA LYS A 344 18.60 0.56 27.70
C LYS A 344 17.86 -0.21 28.79
N PHE A 345 16.73 -0.83 28.44
CA PHE A 345 15.90 -1.57 29.39
C PHE A 345 16.69 -2.67 30.11
N ASP A 346 16.73 -2.61 31.44
CA ASP A 346 17.39 -3.62 32.26
C ASP A 346 16.64 -4.96 32.21
N HIS A 347 17.41 -6.04 31.99
CA HIS A 347 16.97 -7.43 32.05
C HIS A 347 16.36 -7.85 33.40
N PRO A 348 15.42 -8.83 33.42
CA PRO A 348 14.22 -8.91 32.60
C PRO A 348 13.05 -8.36 33.44
N PHE A 349 12.98 -7.03 33.58
CA PHE A 349 11.88 -6.43 34.32
C PHE A 349 10.68 -6.18 33.40
N GLY A 350 9.51 -6.67 33.81
CA GLY A 350 8.22 -6.30 33.24
C GLY A 350 7.91 -6.94 31.89
N ASN A 351 6.79 -7.68 31.81
CA ASN A 351 6.35 -8.30 30.57
C ASN A 351 5.86 -7.29 29.52
N VAL A 352 5.71 -6.01 29.88
CA VAL A 352 5.06 -5.00 29.02
C VAL A 352 5.96 -3.77 28.87
N LEU A 353 6.33 -3.47 27.64
CA LEU A 353 7.04 -2.26 27.23
C LEU A 353 6.09 -1.39 26.41
N VAL A 354 6.05 -0.10 26.66
CA VAL A 354 5.30 0.85 25.83
C VAL A 354 6.31 1.71 25.08
N CYS A 355 6.22 1.74 23.76
CA CYS A 355 7.15 2.46 22.90
C CYS A 355 6.41 3.51 22.08
N LEU A 356 6.83 4.77 22.20
CA LEU A 356 6.38 5.83 21.32
C LEU A 356 7.05 5.71 19.94
N ASP A 357 6.39 6.18 18.89
CA ASP A 357 7.00 6.29 17.57
C ASP A 357 8.22 7.20 17.54
N GLY A 358 9.24 6.79 16.80
CA GLY A 358 10.49 7.53 16.63
C GLY A 358 11.56 7.27 17.69
N VAL A 359 11.28 6.41 18.68
CA VAL A 359 12.25 5.98 19.71
C VAL A 359 12.39 4.45 19.76
N GLU A 360 12.14 3.79 18.62
CA GLU A 360 12.17 2.32 18.51
C GLU A 360 13.59 1.74 18.67
N ASP A 361 14.61 2.54 18.39
CA ASP A 361 16.04 2.25 18.56
C ASP A 361 16.45 2.06 20.02
N LYS A 362 15.66 2.56 20.97
CA LYS A 362 15.85 2.35 22.42
C LYS A 362 15.39 0.97 22.91
N LEU A 363 14.65 0.22 22.09
CA LEU A 363 14.25 -1.15 22.43
C LEU A 363 15.46 -2.10 22.39
N THR A 364 15.48 -3.11 23.26
CA THR A 364 16.56 -4.10 23.26
C THR A 364 16.29 -5.19 22.21
N ASN A 365 17.33 -5.59 21.47
CA ASN A 365 17.22 -6.53 20.34
C ASN A 365 17.17 -8.01 20.75
N ASP A 366 17.33 -8.30 22.03
CA ASP A 366 17.51 -9.63 22.63
C ASP A 366 16.22 -10.21 23.25
N LEU A 367 15.12 -9.46 23.23
CA LEU A 367 13.83 -9.91 23.75
C LEU A 367 13.32 -11.15 22.99
N LYS A 368 13.04 -12.22 23.74
CA LYS A 368 12.46 -13.47 23.21
C LYS A 368 10.96 -13.53 23.45
N GLN A 369 10.25 -14.33 22.67
CA GLN A 369 8.80 -14.55 22.76
C GLN A 369 7.97 -13.25 22.75
N LYS A 370 8.21 -12.41 21.74
CA LYS A 370 7.62 -11.08 21.63
C LYS A 370 6.21 -11.11 21.04
N ILE A 371 5.24 -10.52 21.73
CA ILE A 371 3.94 -10.12 21.19
C ILE A 371 3.98 -8.61 20.99
N VAL A 372 3.76 -8.14 19.78
CA VAL A 372 3.74 -6.71 19.48
C VAL A 372 2.29 -6.24 19.34
N VAL A 373 1.92 -5.19 20.05
CA VAL A 373 0.57 -4.61 20.04
C VAL A 373 0.68 -3.21 19.46
N HIS A 374 -0.05 -2.93 18.39
CA HIS A 374 -0.07 -1.63 17.72
C HIS A 374 -1.36 -0.92 18.12
N TYR A 375 -1.24 0.07 19.00
CA TYR A 375 -2.36 0.92 19.38
C TYR A 375 -2.55 1.99 18.30
N HIS A 376 -3.57 1.77 17.47
CA HIS A 376 -3.77 2.37 16.14
C HIS A 376 -2.84 1.84 15.04
N LEU A 377 -3.35 1.90 13.81
CA LEU A 377 -2.61 1.55 12.61
C LEU A 377 -1.36 2.44 12.49
N PRO A 378 -0.19 1.89 12.09
CA PRO A 378 0.95 2.72 11.70
C PRO A 378 0.54 3.76 10.65
N SER A 379 0.76 5.05 10.94
CA SER A 379 0.27 6.14 10.09
C SER A 379 1.05 6.33 8.78
N THR A 380 2.24 5.72 8.67
CA THR A 380 3.10 5.77 7.49
C THR A 380 3.79 4.43 7.27
N ILE A 381 4.29 4.20 6.05
CA ILE A 381 5.08 3.01 5.69
C ILE A 381 6.37 2.93 6.52
N GLU A 382 7.02 4.07 6.78
CA GLU A 382 8.21 4.12 7.62
C GLU A 382 7.93 3.64 9.04
N ILE A 383 6.83 4.10 9.66
CA ILE A 383 6.43 3.66 11.00
C ILE A 383 6.02 2.17 10.97
N TYR A 384 5.34 1.72 9.92
CA TYR A 384 5.01 0.30 9.73
C TYR A 384 6.27 -0.56 9.75
N ASN A 385 7.29 -0.19 8.95
CA ASN A 385 8.54 -0.93 8.88
C ASN A 385 9.22 -0.98 10.26
N LYS A 386 9.33 0.18 10.95
CA LYS A 386 9.93 0.26 12.29
C LYS A 386 9.19 -0.57 13.35
N ARG A 387 7.86 -0.52 13.37
CA ARG A 387 7.04 -1.21 14.39
C ARG A 387 6.90 -2.71 14.13
N ILE A 388 6.85 -3.12 12.87
CA ILE A 388 6.47 -4.48 12.46
C ILE A 388 7.64 -5.21 11.82
N GLU A 389 8.17 -4.70 10.71
CA GLU A 389 9.21 -5.42 9.95
C GLU A 389 10.54 -5.51 10.72
N ASP A 390 11.00 -4.41 11.32
CA ASP A 390 12.22 -4.38 12.13
C ASP A 390 12.08 -5.23 13.41
N GLN A 391 10.86 -5.34 13.95
CA GLN A 391 10.59 -6.21 15.09
C GLN A 391 10.61 -7.70 14.73
N LYS A 392 10.30 -8.06 13.48
CA LYS A 392 10.39 -9.45 13.00
C LYS A 392 11.83 -9.93 12.86
N THR A 393 12.79 -9.02 12.68
CA THR A 393 14.21 -9.38 12.49
C THR A 393 14.99 -9.46 13.81
N SER A 394 14.44 -8.94 14.90
CA SER A 394 15.06 -8.96 16.23
C SER A 394 14.45 -10.03 17.14
N GLY A 395 15.27 -10.85 17.80
CA GLY A 395 14.81 -11.82 18.81
C GLY A 395 13.84 -12.90 18.30
N GLU A 396 13.00 -13.43 19.20
CA GLU A 396 12.00 -14.46 18.88
C GLU A 396 10.60 -13.82 18.80
N TYR A 397 10.21 -13.40 17.60
CA TYR A 397 8.92 -12.75 17.32
C TYR A 397 7.79 -13.77 17.18
N LEU A 398 6.69 -13.59 17.94
CA LEU A 398 5.54 -14.50 17.90
C LEU A 398 4.42 -13.99 17.01
N ILE A 399 3.94 -12.76 17.26
CA ILE A 399 2.74 -12.23 16.60
C ILE A 399 2.63 -10.71 16.78
N SER A 400 1.96 -10.04 15.84
CA SER A 400 1.51 -8.65 15.98
C SER A 400 -0.01 -8.57 16.09
N ILE A 401 -0.49 -7.65 16.92
CA ILE A 401 -1.91 -7.37 17.14
C ILE A 401 -2.13 -5.90 16.82
N ILE A 402 -3.01 -5.57 15.88
CA ILE A 402 -3.34 -4.19 15.53
C ILE A 402 -4.73 -3.86 16.09
N LEU A 403 -4.80 -2.81 16.90
CA LEU A 403 -6.01 -2.29 17.52
C LEU A 403 -6.38 -0.98 16.83
N ASP A 404 -7.49 -0.92 16.10
CA ASP A 404 -7.98 0.34 15.54
C ASP A 404 -9.49 0.25 15.26
N ASN A 405 -10.07 1.33 14.75
CA ASN A 405 -11.47 1.37 14.37
C ASN A 405 -11.79 0.42 13.19
N GLU A 406 -13.04 -0.04 13.11
CA GLU A 406 -13.50 -1.01 12.10
C GLU A 406 -13.18 -0.57 10.66
N GLU A 407 -13.42 0.71 10.35
CA GLU A 407 -13.20 1.26 9.01
C GLU A 407 -11.72 1.24 8.61
N SER A 408 -10.83 1.75 9.47
CA SER A 408 -9.39 1.78 9.24
C SER A 408 -8.86 0.36 9.00
N LEU A 409 -9.27 -0.62 9.82
CA LEU A 409 -8.78 -1.99 9.70
C LEU A 409 -9.37 -2.71 8.48
N LEU A 410 -10.66 -2.56 8.18
CA LEU A 410 -11.25 -3.16 6.97
C LEU A 410 -10.56 -2.64 5.71
N PHE A 411 -10.28 -1.34 5.65
CA PHE A 411 -9.51 -0.75 4.55
C PHE A 411 -8.11 -1.35 4.46
N THR A 412 -7.38 -1.46 5.58
CA THR A 412 -6.05 -2.06 5.59
C THR A 412 -6.06 -3.54 5.22
N ILE A 413 -7.05 -4.31 5.70
CA ILE A 413 -7.22 -5.73 5.32
C ILE A 413 -7.50 -5.84 3.83
N TYR A 414 -8.35 -4.98 3.28
CA TYR A 414 -8.63 -4.94 1.85
C TYR A 414 -7.37 -4.58 1.05
N LEU A 415 -6.62 -3.56 1.48
CA LEU A 415 -5.36 -3.17 0.87
C LEU A 415 -4.35 -4.32 0.90
N PHE A 416 -4.19 -4.98 2.05
CA PHE A 416 -3.32 -6.14 2.19
C PHE A 416 -3.75 -7.29 1.27
N ASN A 417 -5.05 -7.59 1.20
CA ASN A 417 -5.56 -8.60 0.28
C ASN A 417 -5.35 -8.21 -1.19
N LEU A 418 -5.34 -6.92 -1.52
CA LEU A 418 -5.02 -6.43 -2.86
C LEU A 418 -3.52 -6.48 -3.17
N THR A 419 -2.66 -6.18 -2.19
CA THR A 419 -1.20 -6.12 -2.37
C THR A 419 -0.51 -7.46 -2.20
N LEU A 420 -1.10 -8.41 -1.46
CA LEU A 420 -0.57 -9.77 -1.27
C LEU A 420 -1.09 -10.68 -2.38
N ALA A 421 -0.72 -10.34 -3.59
CA ALA A 421 -1.01 -11.11 -4.77
C ALA A 421 -0.37 -12.49 -4.68
N VAL A 422 -1.16 -13.54 -4.41
CA VAL A 422 -0.71 -14.93 -4.43
C VAL A 422 -1.57 -15.66 -5.46
N PRO A 423 -0.99 -16.51 -6.32
CA PRO A 423 -1.78 -17.29 -7.25
C PRO A 423 -2.80 -18.17 -6.53
N LYS A 424 -3.93 -18.42 -7.17
CA LYS A 424 -4.90 -19.40 -6.68
C LYS A 424 -4.27 -20.79 -6.65
N ASP A 425 -4.73 -21.62 -5.72
CA ASP A 425 -4.35 -23.03 -5.68
C ASP A 425 -4.70 -23.72 -7.00
N VAL A 426 -3.75 -24.51 -7.51
CA VAL A 426 -3.85 -25.14 -8.83
C VAL A 426 -4.10 -26.63 -8.67
N VAL A 427 -5.15 -27.14 -9.32
CA VAL A 427 -5.41 -28.58 -9.41
C VAL A 427 -4.35 -29.24 -10.27
N VAL A 428 -3.81 -30.38 -9.82
CA VAL A 428 -2.87 -31.22 -10.57
C VAL A 428 -3.56 -32.54 -10.90
N LYS A 429 -3.61 -32.86 -12.19
CA LYS A 429 -4.07 -34.15 -12.70
C LYS A 429 -2.93 -34.83 -13.46
N PHE A 430 -2.92 -36.14 -13.45
CA PHE A 430 -1.93 -36.92 -14.19
C PHE A 430 -2.60 -37.82 -15.23
N ALA A 431 -1.85 -38.17 -16.26
CA ALA A 431 -2.23 -39.16 -17.26
C ALA A 431 -1.00 -39.91 -17.76
N ILE A 432 -1.17 -41.18 -18.14
CA ILE A 432 -0.12 -42.02 -18.72
C ILE A 432 -0.57 -42.38 -20.14
N SER A 433 0.32 -42.18 -21.11
CA SER A 433 0.13 -42.44 -22.56
C SER A 433 -0.89 -41.52 -23.24
N ASP A 434 -2.10 -41.43 -22.70
CA ASP A 434 -3.22 -40.68 -23.25
C ASP A 434 -3.53 -39.48 -22.35
N TYR A 435 -3.06 -38.29 -22.76
CA TYR A 435 -3.22 -37.05 -22.00
C TYR A 435 -4.69 -36.67 -21.70
N LYS A 436 -5.67 -37.27 -22.38
CA LYS A 436 -7.10 -37.00 -22.14
C LYS A 436 -7.67 -37.77 -20.94
N LYS A 437 -7.07 -38.92 -20.59
CA LYS A 437 -7.53 -39.77 -19.48
C LYS A 437 -6.86 -39.34 -18.19
N THR A 438 -7.31 -38.20 -17.67
CA THR A 438 -6.70 -37.59 -16.49
C THR A 438 -7.36 -38.04 -15.19
N GLU A 439 -6.55 -38.26 -14.17
CA GLU A 439 -6.98 -38.51 -12.79
C GLU A 439 -6.43 -37.42 -11.87
N VAL A 440 -7.22 -37.00 -10.87
CA VAL A 440 -6.78 -35.97 -9.92
C VAL A 440 -5.71 -36.55 -9.00
N LEU A 441 -4.57 -35.84 -8.92
CA LEU A 441 -3.46 -36.22 -8.06
C LEU A 441 -3.45 -35.41 -6.75
N GLY A 442 -3.86 -34.14 -6.83
CA GLY A 442 -3.86 -33.22 -5.70
C GLY A 442 -3.83 -31.76 -6.14
N TYR A 443 -3.23 -30.92 -5.30
CA TYR A 443 -3.23 -29.46 -5.46
C TYR A 443 -1.84 -28.87 -5.22
N LEU A 444 -1.41 -27.96 -6.08
CA LEU A 444 -0.32 -27.03 -5.80
C LEU A 444 -0.89 -25.89 -4.96
N LYS A 445 -0.41 -25.77 -3.74
CA LYS A 445 -0.81 -24.70 -2.83
C LYS A 445 0.23 -23.60 -2.85
N PHE A 446 -0.24 -22.35 -2.87
CA PHE A 446 0.63 -21.18 -2.86
C PHE A 446 0.43 -20.42 -1.56
N GLN A 447 1.54 -20.02 -0.94
CA GLN A 447 1.49 -19.26 0.30
C GLN A 447 2.63 -18.25 0.35
N HIS A 448 2.34 -17.09 0.92
CA HIS A 448 3.39 -16.15 1.29
C HIS A 448 4.25 -16.75 2.39
N VAL A 449 5.58 -16.66 2.23
CA VAL A 449 6.53 -16.94 3.30
C VAL A 449 7.34 -15.69 3.55
N TYR A 450 7.18 -15.17 4.76
CA TYR A 450 7.96 -14.06 5.26
C TYR A 450 9.28 -14.60 5.82
N ASN A 451 10.36 -13.82 5.70
CA ASN A 451 11.69 -14.07 6.27
C ASN A 451 12.60 -15.08 5.54
N SER A 452 12.25 -15.53 4.34
CA SER A 452 13.14 -16.38 3.53
C SER A 452 13.03 -16.07 2.04
N GLY A 453 14.01 -15.34 1.49
CA GLY A 453 14.19 -15.18 0.04
C GLY A 453 12.91 -14.84 -0.74
N PRO A 454 12.53 -15.59 -1.79
CA PRO A 454 11.36 -15.27 -2.57
C PRO A 454 10.09 -15.36 -1.71
N ASN A 455 9.40 -14.22 -1.57
CA ASN A 455 8.20 -14.01 -0.75
C ASN A 455 7.06 -15.04 -0.90
N ILE A 456 7.06 -15.87 -1.95
CA ILE A 456 6.01 -16.86 -2.23
C ILE A 456 6.67 -18.23 -2.27
N THR A 457 6.10 -19.20 -1.58
CA THR A 457 6.47 -20.62 -1.67
C THR A 457 5.29 -21.44 -2.17
N SER A 458 5.59 -22.61 -2.71
CA SER A 458 4.56 -23.58 -3.09
C SER A 458 4.97 -24.97 -2.63
N TYR A 459 3.96 -25.77 -2.30
CA TYR A 459 4.12 -27.18 -1.99
C TYR A 459 2.97 -27.97 -2.61
N PHE A 460 3.23 -29.25 -2.85
CA PHE A 460 2.23 -30.16 -3.38
C PHE A 460 1.45 -30.85 -2.25
N SER A 461 0.12 -30.82 -2.33
CA SER A 461 -0.79 -31.45 -1.39
C SER A 461 -1.53 -32.59 -2.09
N PRO A 462 -1.13 -33.85 -1.90
CA PRO A 462 -1.74 -35.00 -2.58
C PRO A 462 -3.16 -35.28 -2.08
N GLU A 463 -4.00 -35.80 -2.97
CA GLU A 463 -5.29 -36.38 -2.60
C GLU A 463 -5.10 -37.77 -1.97
N LYS A 464 -6.06 -38.20 -1.15
CA LYS A 464 -5.98 -39.45 -0.40
C LYS A 464 -5.79 -40.64 -1.35
N ASN A 465 -4.77 -41.46 -1.09
CA ASN A 465 -4.37 -42.61 -1.90
C ASN A 465 -3.89 -42.31 -3.34
N ALA A 466 -3.90 -41.06 -3.80
CA ALA A 466 -3.59 -40.71 -5.18
C ALA A 466 -2.14 -41.06 -5.56
N LEU A 467 -1.18 -40.80 -4.66
CA LEU A 467 0.23 -41.16 -4.87
C LEU A 467 0.46 -42.67 -4.97
N LYS A 468 -0.27 -43.46 -4.19
CA LYS A 468 -0.21 -44.93 -4.23
C LYS A 468 -0.81 -45.47 -5.53
N ASN A 469 -1.90 -44.88 -5.99
CA ASN A 469 -2.51 -45.21 -7.28
C ASN A 469 -1.56 -44.87 -8.45
N LEU A 470 -0.98 -43.67 -8.43
CA LEU A 470 0.01 -43.23 -9.42
C LEU A 470 1.18 -44.22 -9.51
N LYS A 471 1.77 -44.59 -8.37
CA LYS A 471 2.86 -45.58 -8.31
C LYS A 471 2.48 -46.90 -8.99
N ASN A 472 1.32 -47.46 -8.66
CA ASN A 472 0.86 -48.72 -9.24
C ASN A 472 0.63 -48.60 -10.76
N GLN A 473 0.08 -47.48 -11.23
CA GLN A 473 -0.15 -47.25 -12.66
C GLN A 473 1.16 -47.11 -13.44
N ILE A 474 2.15 -46.38 -12.89
CA ILE A 474 3.47 -46.26 -13.51
C ILE A 474 4.15 -47.62 -13.61
N GLN A 475 4.11 -48.45 -12.55
CA GLN A 475 4.67 -49.80 -12.56
C GLN A 475 4.08 -50.69 -13.66
N ASN A 476 2.76 -50.61 -13.86
CA ASN A 476 2.09 -51.38 -14.91
C ASN A 476 2.43 -50.87 -16.31
N ALA A 477 2.63 -49.57 -16.48
CA ALA A 477 2.89 -48.94 -17.77
C ALA A 477 4.34 -49.08 -18.27
N LEU A 478 5.32 -49.30 -17.37
CA LEU A 478 6.75 -49.44 -17.71
C LEU A 478 7.11 -50.66 -18.59
N GLN A 479 6.14 -51.42 -19.08
CA GLN A 479 6.37 -52.54 -20.00
C GLN A 479 6.75 -52.09 -21.42
N SER A 480 6.64 -50.80 -21.74
CA SER A 480 6.87 -50.22 -23.07
C SER A 480 7.71 -48.95 -22.97
N ASP A 481 8.73 -48.81 -23.82
CA ASP A 481 9.65 -47.66 -23.84
C ASP A 481 9.02 -46.39 -24.43
N GLU A 482 7.83 -46.48 -25.03
CA GLU A 482 7.18 -45.36 -25.74
C GLU A 482 6.17 -44.60 -24.87
N GLN A 483 6.12 -44.89 -23.56
CA GLN A 483 5.13 -44.31 -22.68
C GLN A 483 5.52 -42.90 -22.22
N MET A 484 4.57 -41.97 -22.33
CA MET A 484 4.70 -40.60 -21.86
C MET A 484 3.89 -40.40 -20.58
N TYR A 485 4.45 -39.63 -19.65
CA TYR A 485 3.77 -39.15 -18.47
C TYR A 485 3.37 -37.70 -18.67
N TYR A 486 2.09 -37.40 -18.42
CA TYR A 486 1.52 -36.06 -18.57
C TYR A 486 1.03 -35.56 -17.23
N LEU A 487 1.28 -34.28 -16.97
CA LEU A 487 0.60 -33.53 -15.93
C LEU A 487 -0.23 -32.42 -16.58
N SER A 488 -1.51 -32.41 -16.26
CA SER A 488 -2.44 -31.33 -16.57
C SER A 488 -2.68 -30.51 -15.30
N LEU A 489 -2.51 -29.20 -15.41
CA LEU A 489 -2.60 -28.28 -14.28
C LEU A 489 -3.57 -27.15 -14.61
N ASP A 490 -4.32 -26.72 -13.59
CA ASP A 490 -5.30 -25.63 -13.65
C ASP A 490 -6.34 -25.85 -14.75
N ASN A 491 -7.02 -27.01 -14.70
CA ASN A 491 -8.04 -27.42 -15.67
C ASN A 491 -7.55 -27.37 -17.12
N ASP A 492 -6.42 -28.05 -17.39
CA ASP A 492 -5.80 -28.17 -18.72
C ASP A 492 -5.21 -26.86 -19.28
N LYS A 493 -5.14 -25.78 -18.48
CA LYS A 493 -4.46 -24.53 -18.86
C LYS A 493 -2.96 -24.73 -19.08
N PHE A 494 -2.32 -25.54 -18.23
CA PHE A 494 -0.91 -25.92 -18.39
C PHE A 494 -0.80 -27.42 -18.54
N ILE A 495 -0.14 -27.87 -19.61
CA ILE A 495 0.14 -29.27 -19.85
C ILE A 495 1.65 -29.42 -19.99
N THR A 496 2.23 -30.31 -19.21
CA THR A 496 3.65 -30.64 -19.28
C THR A 496 3.81 -32.16 -19.33
N SER A 497 4.87 -32.62 -19.99
CA SER A 497 5.09 -34.05 -20.21
C SER A 497 6.55 -34.43 -20.02
N LEU A 498 6.76 -35.67 -19.63
CA LEU A 498 8.07 -36.28 -19.47
C LEU A 498 7.99 -37.75 -19.90
N PRO A 499 9.02 -38.30 -20.57
CA PRO A 499 9.09 -39.73 -20.81
C PRO A 499 8.98 -40.52 -19.51
N LEU A 500 8.12 -41.54 -19.49
CA LEU A 500 7.78 -42.29 -18.27
C LEU A 500 9.02 -42.99 -17.67
N CYS A 501 9.91 -43.49 -18.53
CA CYS A 501 11.15 -44.12 -18.11
C CYS A 501 12.08 -43.18 -17.34
N ILE A 502 12.19 -41.91 -17.75
CA ILE A 502 13.02 -40.90 -17.05
C ILE A 502 12.48 -40.66 -15.63
N LEU A 503 11.15 -40.64 -15.47
CA LEU A 503 10.52 -40.52 -14.16
C LEU A 503 10.72 -41.77 -13.29
N ALA A 504 10.73 -42.95 -13.89
CA ALA A 504 11.00 -44.19 -13.17
C ALA A 504 12.44 -44.25 -12.66
N GLU A 505 13.40 -43.79 -13.47
CA GLU A 505 14.82 -43.68 -13.09
C GLU A 505 15.05 -42.66 -11.98
N SER A 506 14.27 -41.57 -11.93
CA SER A 506 14.28 -40.63 -10.80
C SER A 506 13.58 -41.16 -9.54
N ASN A 507 13.28 -42.46 -9.47
CA ASN A 507 12.55 -43.09 -8.37
C ASN A 507 11.23 -42.37 -8.04
N LEU A 508 10.50 -41.96 -9.08
CA LEU A 508 9.23 -41.24 -9.01
C LEU A 508 9.32 -39.85 -8.33
N ALA A 509 10.51 -39.26 -8.27
CA ALA A 509 10.69 -37.90 -7.76
C ALA A 509 10.43 -36.86 -8.88
N HIS A 510 9.46 -35.99 -8.63
CA HIS A 510 8.97 -34.96 -9.54
C HIS A 510 9.49 -33.59 -9.10
N ARG A 511 9.95 -32.79 -10.05
CA ARG A 511 10.22 -31.37 -9.84
C ARG A 511 9.30 -30.53 -10.72
N LEU A 512 8.54 -29.62 -10.10
CA LEU A 512 7.70 -28.66 -10.78
C LEU A 512 8.29 -27.27 -10.65
N ASP A 513 8.72 -26.72 -11.78
CA ASP A 513 9.21 -25.34 -11.87
C ASP A 513 8.04 -24.44 -12.28
N VAL A 514 7.61 -23.56 -11.37
CA VAL A 514 6.46 -22.66 -11.53
C VAL A 514 6.95 -21.24 -11.75
N VAL A 515 6.60 -20.63 -12.89
CA VAL A 515 6.93 -19.24 -13.21
C VAL A 515 5.74 -18.35 -12.91
N ILE A 516 5.92 -17.39 -12.02
CA ILE A 516 4.89 -16.40 -11.65
C ILE A 516 5.12 -15.10 -12.42
N GLY A 517 4.04 -14.42 -12.83
CA GLY A 517 4.07 -13.13 -13.53
C GLY A 517 4.52 -11.95 -12.65
N GLU A 518 4.68 -10.78 -13.28
CA GLU A 518 5.10 -9.54 -12.61
C GLU A 518 4.06 -9.02 -11.60
N ASP A 519 2.79 -9.34 -11.81
CA ASP A 519 1.67 -8.97 -10.95
C ASP A 519 1.52 -9.90 -9.73
N GLU A 520 2.38 -10.91 -9.59
CA GLU A 520 2.41 -11.97 -8.57
C GLU A 520 1.14 -12.84 -8.44
N ASN A 521 0.04 -12.47 -9.10
CA ASN A 521 -1.24 -13.17 -9.09
C ASN A 521 -1.38 -14.24 -10.17
N GLU A 522 -0.65 -14.11 -11.26
CA GLU A 522 -0.81 -14.99 -12.42
C GLU A 522 0.36 -15.96 -12.56
N ILE A 523 0.07 -17.25 -12.66
CA ILE A 523 1.05 -18.26 -13.09
C ILE A 523 1.20 -18.15 -14.61
N LYS A 524 2.42 -17.95 -15.08
CA LYS A 524 2.74 -17.85 -16.52
C LYS A 524 3.08 -19.20 -17.14
N SER A 525 3.80 -20.06 -16.40
CA SER A 525 4.09 -21.42 -16.85
C SER A 525 4.36 -22.37 -15.69
N ILE A 526 4.15 -23.66 -15.94
CA ILE A 526 4.55 -24.75 -15.05
C ILE A 526 5.27 -25.81 -15.90
N THR A 527 6.44 -26.26 -15.47
CA THR A 527 7.25 -27.23 -16.21
C THR A 527 7.65 -28.39 -15.31
N LEU A 528 7.44 -29.63 -15.79
CA LEU A 528 7.86 -30.85 -15.12
C LEU A 528 9.30 -31.22 -15.49
N HIS A 529 10.10 -31.50 -14.48
CA HIS A 529 11.46 -31.99 -14.57
C HIS A 529 11.66 -33.22 -13.66
N PRO A 530 12.63 -34.10 -13.97
CA PRO A 530 13.12 -35.06 -12.98
C PRO A 530 13.82 -34.29 -11.84
N TYR A 531 13.63 -34.73 -10.59
CA TYR A 531 14.14 -34.01 -9.41
C TYR A 531 15.67 -34.03 -9.29
N GLU A 532 16.32 -35.09 -9.77
CA GLU A 532 17.78 -35.20 -9.84
C GLU A 532 18.26 -35.10 -11.28
N SER A 533 19.50 -34.62 -11.47
CA SER A 533 20.14 -34.54 -12.77
C SER A 533 20.28 -35.94 -13.35
N TYR A 534 19.29 -36.35 -14.13
CA TYR A 534 19.39 -37.49 -15.01
C TYR A 534 20.64 -37.30 -15.88
N ILE A 535 21.65 -38.14 -15.68
CA ILE A 535 22.80 -38.24 -16.59
C ILE A 535 22.32 -39.09 -17.76
N GLY A 536 21.39 -38.52 -18.53
CA GLY A 536 20.83 -39.17 -19.69
C GLY A 536 21.85 -39.26 -20.81
N HIS A 537 21.91 -40.42 -21.44
CA HIS A 537 22.63 -40.57 -22.70
C HIS A 537 22.04 -39.60 -23.72
N LEU A 538 22.89 -38.82 -24.39
CA LEU A 538 22.55 -37.75 -25.36
C LEU A 538 21.57 -38.16 -26.47
N ASN A 539 21.27 -39.45 -26.62
CA ASN A 539 20.45 -39.98 -27.70
C ASN A 539 18.95 -40.04 -27.39
N GLY A 540 18.50 -39.56 -26.22
CA GLY A 540 17.07 -39.43 -25.90
C GLY A 540 16.30 -40.77 -25.81
N THR A 541 17.00 -41.89 -25.86
CA THR A 541 16.45 -43.24 -25.72
C THR A 541 16.74 -43.75 -24.31
N CYS A 542 15.71 -44.28 -23.65
CA CYS A 542 15.84 -44.98 -22.38
C CYS A 542 16.52 -46.34 -22.66
N PRO A 543 17.77 -46.57 -22.24
CA PRO A 543 18.45 -47.82 -22.53
C PRO A 543 17.86 -48.91 -21.62
N GLU A 544 17.21 -49.89 -22.24
CA GLU A 544 16.78 -51.15 -21.62
C GLU A 544 16.07 -50.99 -20.27
N SER A 545 14.84 -50.44 -20.29
CA SER A 545 13.93 -50.46 -19.14
C SER A 545 13.56 -51.88 -18.66
N LYS A 546 14.01 -52.92 -19.38
CA LYS A 546 13.91 -54.35 -19.06
C LYS A 546 14.74 -54.74 -17.83
N GLY A 547 14.43 -54.17 -16.69
CA GLY A 547 15.12 -54.47 -15.43
C GLY A 547 15.02 -53.38 -14.37
N LEU A 548 14.50 -52.19 -14.70
CA LEU A 548 14.20 -51.17 -13.70
C LEU A 548 13.32 -51.79 -12.62
N ALA A 549 13.84 -51.76 -11.39
CA ALA A 549 13.42 -52.58 -10.28
C ALA A 549 11.90 -52.77 -10.22
N LYS A 550 11.44 -54.03 -10.24
CA LYS A 550 10.02 -54.43 -10.25
C LYS A 550 9.17 -53.83 -9.12
N GLU A 551 9.77 -53.14 -8.16
CA GLU A 551 9.07 -52.53 -7.06
C GLU A 551 9.73 -51.21 -6.63
N PHE A 552 9.00 -50.09 -6.77
CA PHE A 552 9.44 -48.81 -6.19
C PHE A 552 9.28 -48.90 -4.67
N LYS A 553 10.36 -48.61 -3.92
CA LYS A 553 10.32 -48.70 -2.45
C LYS A 553 9.57 -47.54 -1.79
N LYS A 554 9.55 -46.38 -2.44
CA LYS A 554 8.93 -45.15 -1.92
C LYS A 554 7.68 -44.79 -2.72
N ASP A 555 6.87 -43.91 -2.15
CA ASP A 555 5.79 -43.24 -2.88
C ASP A 555 6.36 -42.03 -3.64
N PRO A 556 5.71 -41.57 -4.72
CA PRO A 556 6.16 -40.43 -5.49
C PRO A 556 6.33 -39.17 -4.64
N GLU A 557 7.47 -38.48 -4.81
CA GLU A 557 7.79 -37.23 -4.12
C GLU A 557 7.65 -36.05 -5.09
N PHE A 558 7.09 -34.92 -4.62
CA PHE A 558 6.89 -33.71 -5.42
C PHE A 558 7.61 -32.53 -4.80
N HIS A 559 8.51 -31.92 -5.56
CA HIS A 559 9.24 -30.74 -5.16
C HIS A 559 8.88 -29.58 -6.07
N VAL A 560 8.43 -28.48 -5.49
CA VAL A 560 8.00 -27.31 -6.24
C VAL A 560 9.02 -26.20 -6.06
N LYS A 561 9.48 -25.62 -7.18
CA LYS A 561 10.36 -24.45 -7.18
C LYS A 561 9.69 -23.31 -7.92
N ILE A 562 9.73 -22.13 -7.32
CA ILE A 562 9.15 -20.92 -7.90
C ILE A 562 10.25 -20.11 -8.56
N PHE A 563 9.99 -19.69 -9.79
CA PHE A 563 10.82 -18.81 -10.58
C PHE A 563 10.07 -17.51 -10.87
N ARG A 564 10.81 -16.41 -10.90
CA ARG A 564 10.28 -15.11 -11.30
C ARG A 564 11.03 -14.62 -12.52
N PRO A 565 10.35 -13.99 -13.48
CA PRO A 565 11.01 -13.27 -14.54
C PRO A 565 11.85 -12.17 -13.89
N ILE A 566 13.18 -12.31 -13.95
CA ILE A 566 14.07 -11.22 -13.60
C ILE A 566 14.10 -10.33 -14.84
N PRO A 567 13.80 -9.02 -14.72
CA PRO A 567 13.95 -8.11 -15.83
C PRO A 567 15.40 -8.21 -16.32
N ILE A 568 15.56 -8.63 -17.57
CA ILE A 568 16.88 -8.67 -18.19
C ILE A 568 17.40 -7.23 -18.13
N PRO A 569 18.61 -6.98 -17.60
CA PRO A 569 19.15 -5.65 -17.55
C PRO A 569 19.10 -5.05 -18.95
N ASN A 570 18.46 -3.89 -19.07
CA ASN A 570 18.36 -3.19 -20.35
C ASN A 570 19.77 -3.14 -20.98
N PRO A 571 19.91 -3.54 -22.26
CA PRO A 571 21.21 -3.51 -22.90
C PRO A 571 21.78 -2.09 -22.76
N ASP A 572 23.02 -1.99 -22.29
CA ASP A 572 23.68 -0.71 -22.02
C ASP A 572 23.82 0.06 -23.33
N TYR A 573 22.81 0.89 -23.61
CA TYR A 573 22.72 1.68 -24.81
C TYR A 573 23.94 2.58 -24.98
N ARG A 574 24.52 3.09 -23.87
CA ARG A 574 25.71 3.93 -23.93
C ARG A 574 26.93 3.14 -24.40
N THR A 575 27.11 1.92 -23.89
CA THR A 575 28.20 1.04 -24.33
C THR A 575 27.99 0.55 -25.76
N PHE A 576 26.75 0.25 -26.16
CA PHE A 576 26.43 -0.13 -27.53
C PHE A 576 26.67 1.02 -28.53
N VAL A 577 26.19 2.23 -28.21
CA VAL A 577 26.41 3.43 -29.03
C VAL A 577 27.89 3.78 -29.09
N LYS A 578 28.64 3.72 -27.97
CA LYS A 578 30.09 3.91 -28.00
C LYS A 578 30.81 2.91 -28.91
N ARG A 579 30.40 1.63 -28.91
CA ARG A 579 30.97 0.62 -29.80
C ARG A 579 30.67 0.96 -31.27
N LEU A 580 29.44 1.35 -31.58
CA LEU A 580 29.04 1.79 -32.93
C LEU A 580 29.77 3.06 -33.38
N GLU A 581 29.90 4.07 -32.51
CA GLU A 581 30.63 5.29 -32.80
C GLU A 581 32.12 5.02 -33.01
N LYS A 582 32.72 4.16 -32.18
CA LYS A 582 34.10 3.72 -32.36
C LYS A 582 34.30 2.99 -33.69
N GLU A 583 33.39 2.10 -34.06
CA GLU A 583 33.44 1.37 -35.33
C GLU A 583 33.27 2.34 -36.52
N LYS A 584 32.35 3.31 -36.39
CA LYS A 584 32.14 4.37 -37.39
C LYS A 584 33.34 5.30 -37.51
N GLN A 585 33.98 5.66 -36.39
CA GLN A 585 35.23 6.41 -36.37
C GLN A 585 36.39 5.61 -36.97
N GLN A 586 36.49 4.30 -36.74
CA GLN A 586 37.51 3.46 -37.38
C GLN A 586 37.29 3.38 -38.90
N ARG A 587 36.04 3.32 -39.36
CA ARG A 587 35.70 3.40 -40.79
C ARG A 587 35.96 4.80 -41.37
N ALA A 588 35.66 5.87 -40.63
CA ALA A 588 35.80 7.26 -41.08
C ALA A 588 37.25 7.79 -40.99
N ALA A 589 38.03 7.34 -40.01
CA ALA A 589 39.46 7.62 -39.88
C ALA A 589 40.31 6.82 -40.88
N GLY A 590 39.67 6.23 -41.90
CA GLY A 590 40.37 5.66 -43.05
C GLY A 590 41.20 4.45 -42.71
N GLY A 591 40.69 3.56 -41.82
CA GLY A 591 41.33 2.30 -41.44
C GLY A 591 41.98 1.61 -42.64
N ASP A 592 43.30 1.78 -42.71
CA ASP A 592 44.26 1.35 -43.71
C ASP A 592 43.67 1.09 -45.10
N GLY A 593 43.05 2.14 -45.65
CA GLY A 593 42.86 2.25 -47.10
C GLY A 593 44.24 2.19 -47.74
N ASP A 594 44.64 0.99 -48.16
CA ASP A 594 45.88 0.70 -48.85
C ASP A 594 46.00 1.63 -50.06
N ASN A 595 46.68 2.77 -49.86
CA ASN A 595 46.88 3.82 -50.86
C ASN A 595 47.85 3.40 -51.97
N ARG A 596 48.28 2.13 -51.98
CA ARG A 596 49.07 1.57 -53.06
C ARG A 596 48.21 1.53 -54.33
N SER A 597 48.75 2.08 -55.41
CA SER A 597 48.04 2.09 -56.69
C SER A 597 47.63 0.67 -57.07
N PHE A 598 46.53 0.52 -57.83
CA PHE A 598 46.06 -0.79 -58.30
C PHE A 598 47.21 -1.66 -58.86
N LEU A 599 48.12 -1.05 -59.61
CA LEU A 599 49.33 -1.71 -60.12
C LEU A 599 50.26 -2.19 -58.99
N GLN A 600 50.51 -1.40 -57.95
CA GLN A 600 51.29 -1.87 -56.78
C GLN A 600 50.61 -2.98 -55.99
N LYS A 601 49.28 -3.03 -55.96
CA LYS A 601 48.55 -4.08 -55.25
C LYS A 601 48.57 -5.41 -56.02
N TYR A 602 48.52 -5.33 -57.34
CA TYR A 602 48.38 -6.50 -58.21
C TYR A 602 49.61 -6.81 -59.06
N TRP A 603 50.74 -6.12 -58.92
CA TRP A 603 51.91 -6.32 -59.79
C TRP A 603 52.39 -7.78 -59.80
N LEU A 604 52.31 -8.49 -58.66
CA LEU A 604 52.70 -9.90 -58.58
C LEU A 604 51.75 -10.79 -59.41
N TYR A 605 50.43 -10.54 -59.32
CA TYR A 605 49.43 -11.27 -60.11
C TYR A 605 49.52 -10.95 -61.59
N ILE A 606 49.75 -9.68 -61.94
CA ILE A 606 49.96 -9.23 -63.31
C ILE A 606 51.24 -9.87 -63.86
N ALA A 607 52.34 -9.89 -63.10
CA ALA A 607 53.58 -10.54 -63.50
C ALA A 607 53.40 -12.05 -63.70
N LEU A 608 52.70 -12.73 -62.79
CA LEU A 608 52.38 -14.16 -62.93
C LEU A 608 51.51 -14.42 -64.17
N PHE A 609 50.51 -13.59 -64.42
CA PHE A 609 49.64 -13.71 -65.59
C PHE A 609 50.41 -13.48 -66.90
N VAL A 610 51.27 -12.45 -66.95
CA VAL A 610 52.14 -12.18 -68.10
C VAL A 610 53.13 -13.33 -68.33
N LEU A 611 53.69 -13.90 -67.26
CA LEU A 611 54.56 -15.07 -67.36
C LEU A 611 53.82 -16.26 -67.97
N ILE A 612 52.62 -16.57 -67.47
CA ILE A 612 51.78 -17.64 -68.02
C ILE A 612 51.44 -17.36 -69.49
N PHE A 613 51.08 -16.11 -69.81
CA PHE A 613 50.74 -15.71 -71.19
C PHE A 613 51.91 -15.87 -72.16
N VAL A 614 53.13 -15.49 -71.75
CA VAL A 614 54.36 -15.66 -72.55
C VAL A 614 54.71 -17.14 -72.72
N ILE A 615 54.52 -17.96 -71.68
CA ILE A 615 54.71 -19.41 -71.79
C ILE A 615 53.66 -20.01 -72.72
N SER A 616 52.39 -19.61 -72.62
CA SER A 616 51.32 -20.11 -73.49
C SER A 616 51.46 -19.66 -74.94
N SER A 617 51.99 -18.46 -75.20
CA SER A 617 52.25 -18.00 -76.57
C SER A 617 53.52 -18.63 -77.17
N ALA A 618 54.56 -18.86 -76.37
CA ALA A 618 55.75 -19.60 -76.80
C ALA A 618 55.49 -21.11 -76.97
N ALA A 619 54.53 -21.67 -76.22
CA ALA A 619 54.14 -23.08 -76.31
C ALA A 619 53.22 -23.41 -77.50
N ASN A 620 52.73 -22.41 -78.24
CA ASN A 620 52.01 -22.63 -79.50
C ASN A 620 52.70 -21.94 -80.70
N PRO A 621 53.89 -22.41 -81.14
CA PRO A 621 54.48 -21.95 -82.40
C PRO A 621 53.65 -22.29 -83.65
N ASP A 622 52.60 -23.13 -83.57
CA ASP A 622 51.86 -23.62 -84.75
C ASP A 622 50.39 -23.15 -84.82
N GLY A 623 50.07 -22.00 -84.22
CA GLY A 623 48.73 -21.39 -84.32
C GLY A 623 48.52 -20.42 -85.49
N GLN A 624 49.53 -20.22 -86.35
CA GLN A 624 49.46 -19.34 -87.53
C GLN A 624 49.82 -20.12 -88.81
N ALA A 625 48.84 -20.84 -89.34
CA ALA A 625 48.66 -21.19 -90.75
C ALA A 625 47.15 -21.27 -90.99
#